data_AF-A0A222F1J8-F1
#
_entry.id   AF-A0A222F1J8-F1
#
_cell.length_a   1.000
_cell.length_b   1.000
_cell.length_c   1.000
_cell.angle_alpha   90.00
_cell.angle_beta   90.00
_cell.angle_gamma   90.00
#
_symmetry.space_group_name_H-M   'P 1'
#
loop_
_entity.id
_entity.type
_entity.pdbx_description
1 polymer ?
#
loop_
_entity_poly.entity_id
_entity_poly.type
_entity_poly.pdbx_seq_one_letter_code
_entity_poly.pdbx_strand_id
1 'polypeptide(L)'
;MDPVSLKTTQWLTVQEIADLWSPQLSIPASTILRELRFALYKLEKDYPYNEPLKELPPEEELPSVQTLIDRDFIERFNDKQIWKLPEFWFANLPTGPSFPGRPSIMNAIVQELERRYENEEMLDTLAAESRVLEAWASENHSGQQTPKTSSIENGIRTVYRQLKRGPK
;
A
#
# COMPACT_ATOMS: atom_id res chain seq x y z
N MET A 1 -19.42 -10.62 -18.81
CA MET A 1 -19.06 -11.67 -17.83
C MET A 1 -17.86 -12.37 -18.44
N ASP A 2 -16.63 -12.31 -17.94
CA ASP A 2 -16.03 -12.17 -16.60
C ASP A 2 -14.76 -11.27 -16.66
N PRO A 3 -14.03 -11.01 -15.56
CA PRO A 3 -14.49 -10.78 -14.19
C PRO A 3 -14.00 -9.41 -13.67
N VAL A 4 -14.68 -8.92 -12.64
CA VAL A 4 -14.21 -7.82 -11.79
C VAL A 4 -12.88 -8.26 -11.19
N SER A 5 -11.78 -7.57 -11.53
CA SER A 5 -10.55 -7.67 -10.74
C SER A 5 -10.78 -6.92 -9.44
N LEU A 6 -11.56 -7.55 -8.56
CA LEU A 6 -11.56 -7.27 -7.14
C LEU A 6 -10.11 -7.43 -6.74
N LYS A 7 -9.42 -6.33 -6.42
CA LYS A 7 -8.23 -6.43 -5.56
C LYS A 7 -8.72 -7.20 -4.34
N THR A 8 -8.36 -8.47 -4.28
CA THR A 8 -8.97 -9.44 -3.37
C THR A 8 -8.72 -8.95 -1.96
N THR A 9 -9.73 -8.38 -1.30
CA THR A 9 -9.73 -8.14 0.14
C THR A 9 -9.90 -9.50 0.81
N GLN A 10 -8.92 -10.38 0.59
CA GLN A 10 -8.85 -11.66 1.25
C GLN A 10 -8.23 -11.40 2.61
N TRP A 11 -8.99 -11.69 3.66
CA TRP A 11 -8.52 -11.68 5.03
C TRP A 11 -7.97 -13.07 5.31
N LEU A 12 -6.72 -13.14 5.75
CA LEU A 12 -6.10 -14.38 6.18
C LEU A 12 -5.71 -14.24 7.65
N THR A 13 -5.72 -15.35 8.38
CA THR A 13 -5.23 -15.37 9.75
C THR A 13 -3.72 -15.17 9.77
N VAL A 14 -3.19 -14.65 10.89
CA VAL A 14 -1.74 -14.55 11.11
C VAL A 14 -1.05 -15.90 10.90
N GLN A 15 -1.68 -17.01 11.35
CA GLN A 15 -1.17 -18.36 11.16
C GLN A 15 -1.07 -18.74 9.68
N GLU A 16 -2.16 -18.58 8.91
CA GLU A 16 -2.19 -18.91 7.48
C GLU A 16 -1.13 -18.12 6.70
N ILE A 17 -0.96 -16.84 7.04
CA ILE A 17 0.04 -15.98 6.40
C ILE A 17 1.45 -16.48 6.72
N ALA A 18 1.72 -16.82 7.98
CA ALA A 18 3.02 -17.35 8.38
C ALA A 18 3.34 -18.65 7.64
N ASP A 19 2.39 -19.57 7.54
CA ASP A 19 2.56 -20.87 6.87
C ASP A 19 2.77 -20.72 5.36
N LEU A 20 2.03 -19.81 4.71
CA LEU A 20 2.16 -19.55 3.27
C LEU A 20 3.42 -18.74 2.92
N TRP A 21 3.87 -17.86 3.82
CA TRP A 21 4.98 -16.94 3.56
C TRP A 21 6.34 -17.52 3.94
N SER A 22 6.39 -18.38 4.97
CA SER A 22 7.59 -19.10 5.41
C SER A 22 8.39 -19.75 4.28
N PRO A 23 7.80 -20.57 3.38
CA PRO A 23 8.56 -21.22 2.31
C PRO A 23 9.12 -20.23 1.28
N GLN A 24 8.51 -19.05 1.11
CA GLN A 24 8.94 -18.06 0.14
C GLN A 24 10.14 -17.24 0.63
N LEU A 25 10.21 -17.01 1.95
CA LEU A 25 11.30 -16.27 2.59
C LEU A 25 12.45 -17.16 3.06
N SER A 26 12.24 -18.48 3.13
CA SER A 26 13.15 -19.40 3.84
C SER A 26 13.34 -19.01 5.31
N ILE A 27 12.31 -18.43 5.92
CA ILE A 27 12.26 -18.02 7.34
C ILE A 27 11.26 -18.93 8.06
N PRO A 28 11.54 -19.42 9.29
CA PRO A 28 10.59 -20.22 10.05
C PRO A 28 9.24 -19.52 10.25
N ALA A 29 8.12 -20.24 10.08
CA ALA A 29 6.78 -19.71 10.29
C ALA A 29 6.59 -19.10 11.70
N SER A 30 7.23 -19.68 12.73
CA SER A 30 7.22 -19.13 14.10
C SER A 30 7.82 -17.72 14.19
N THR A 31 8.85 -17.41 13.40
CA THR A 31 9.44 -16.06 13.34
C THR A 31 8.46 -15.08 12.69
N ILE A 32 7.86 -15.46 11.55
CA ILE A 32 6.90 -14.61 10.84
C ILE A 32 5.68 -14.33 11.73
N LEU A 33 5.15 -15.37 12.37
CA LEU A 33 4.03 -15.30 13.31
C LEU A 33 4.32 -14.31 14.45
N ARG A 34 5.51 -14.41 15.06
CA ARG A 34 5.91 -13.51 16.15
C ARG A 34 5.97 -12.05 15.69
N GLU A 35 6.63 -11.78 14.57
CA GLU A 35 6.78 -10.41 14.06
C GLU A 35 5.44 -9.79 13.68
N LEU A 36 4.54 -10.56 13.05
CA LEU A 36 3.19 -10.09 12.71
C LEU A 36 2.38 -9.75 13.96
N ARG A 37 2.43 -10.59 15.01
CA ARG A 37 1.71 -10.33 16.26
C ARG A 37 2.26 -9.11 17.00
N PHE A 38 3.58 -8.89 16.98
CA PHE A 38 4.16 -7.66 17.53
C PHE A 38 3.75 -6.41 16.73
N ALA A 39 3.71 -6.50 15.41
CA ALA A 39 3.25 -5.38 14.59
C ALA A 39 1.77 -5.04 14.85
N LEU A 40 0.92 -6.05 15.02
CA LEU A 40 -0.48 -5.86 15.40
C LEU A 40 -0.61 -5.27 16.81
N TYR A 41 0.15 -5.78 17.79
CA TYR A 41 0.17 -5.23 19.15
C TYR A 41 0.54 -3.74 19.16
N LYS A 42 1.59 -3.36 18.41
CA LYS A 42 1.99 -1.94 18.29
C LYS A 42 0.87 -1.10 17.69
N LEU A 43 0.19 -1.60 16.67
CA LEU A 43 -0.93 -0.91 16.04
C LEU A 43 -2.12 -0.72 17.01
N GLU A 44 -2.48 -1.76 17.77
CA GLU A 44 -3.57 -1.70 18.74
C GLU A 44 -3.29 -0.74 19.91
N LYS A 45 -2.02 -0.62 20.31
CA LYS A 45 -1.60 0.25 21.42
C LYS A 45 -1.28 1.69 20.99
N ASP A 46 -1.50 2.03 19.72
CA ASP A 46 -1.07 3.30 19.13
C ASP A 46 0.44 3.58 19.41
N TYR A 47 1.22 2.49 19.49
CA TYR A 47 2.64 2.57 19.81
C TYR A 47 3.40 3.02 18.56
N PRO A 48 4.39 3.93 18.67
CA PRO A 48 5.19 4.35 17.53
C PRO A 48 5.80 3.15 16.83
N TYR A 49 5.35 2.88 15.60
CA TYR A 49 5.74 1.68 14.86
C TYR A 49 7.26 1.55 14.67
N ASN A 50 7.94 2.70 14.56
CA ASN A 50 9.37 2.83 14.34
C ASN A 50 10.22 2.70 15.61
N GLU A 51 9.60 2.59 16.78
CA GLU A 51 10.34 2.40 18.02
C GLU A 51 10.40 0.91 18.38
N PRO A 52 11.57 0.41 18.83
CA PRO A 52 11.63 -0.89 19.46
C PRO A 52 10.71 -0.88 20.69
N LEU A 53 10.05 -2.02 20.93
CA LEU A 53 9.36 -2.21 22.20
C LEU A 53 10.43 -2.20 23.29
N LYS A 54 10.27 -1.32 24.29
CA LYS A 54 11.19 -1.23 25.43
C LYS A 54 11.17 -2.52 26.25
N GLU A 55 10.01 -3.17 26.29
CA GLU A 55 9.78 -4.46 26.94
C GLU A 55 8.94 -5.34 26.00
N LEU A 56 9.26 -6.63 25.94
CA LEU A 56 8.48 -7.57 25.15
C LEU A 56 7.14 -7.81 25.87
N PRO A 57 5.99 -7.57 25.20
CA PRO A 57 4.70 -7.87 25.80
C PRO A 57 4.58 -9.37 26.08
N PRO A 58 3.88 -9.75 27.17
CA PRO A 58 3.63 -11.14 27.48
C PRO A 58 2.78 -11.79 26.37
N GLU A 59 2.91 -13.10 26.23
CA GLU A 59 2.28 -13.88 25.14
C GLU A 59 0.75 -13.73 25.12
N GLU A 60 0.13 -13.56 26.30
CA GLU A 60 -1.30 -13.39 26.50
C GLU A 60 -1.82 -12.01 26.05
N GLU A 61 -0.94 -11.01 25.98
CA GLU A 61 -1.27 -9.68 25.47
C GLU A 61 -1.17 -9.58 23.95
N LEU A 62 -0.54 -10.57 23.30
CA LEU A 62 -0.37 -10.56 21.87
C LEU A 62 -1.66 -10.95 21.14
N PRO A 63 -1.98 -10.27 20.02
CA PRO A 63 -3.08 -10.65 19.15
C PRO A 63 -3.03 -12.13 18.79
N SER A 64 -4.18 -12.79 18.76
CA SER A 64 -4.30 -14.22 18.48
C SER A 64 -3.69 -14.60 17.13
N VAL A 65 -3.19 -15.83 17.01
CA VAL A 65 -2.77 -16.39 15.70
C VAL A 65 -3.94 -16.50 14.71
N GLN A 66 -5.17 -16.46 15.22
CA GLN A 66 -6.42 -16.44 14.44
C GLN A 66 -6.87 -15.03 14.07
N THR A 67 -6.13 -13.98 14.49
CA THR A 67 -6.44 -12.60 14.10
C THR A 67 -6.35 -12.49 12.58
N LEU A 68 -7.42 -11.96 11.98
CA LEU A 68 -7.50 -11.75 10.54
C LEU A 68 -6.78 -10.45 10.18
N ILE A 69 -5.90 -10.52 9.19
CA ILE A 69 -5.21 -9.36 8.63
C ILE A 69 -5.38 -9.34 7.11
N ASP A 70 -5.36 -8.14 6.56
CA ASP A 70 -5.52 -7.90 5.14
C ASP A 70 -4.18 -7.62 4.46
N ARG A 71 -4.27 -7.51 3.13
CA ARG A 71 -3.15 -7.15 2.27
C ARG A 71 -2.52 -5.82 2.68
N ASP A 72 -3.32 -4.81 3.01
CA ASP A 72 -2.85 -3.45 3.29
C ASP A 72 -2.03 -3.38 4.58
N PHE A 73 -2.37 -4.22 5.57
CA PHE A 73 -1.54 -4.43 6.74
C PHE A 73 -0.18 -5.03 6.38
N ILE A 74 -0.13 -6.09 5.56
CA ILE A 74 1.15 -6.70 5.16
C ILE A 74 2.02 -5.76 4.34
N GLU A 75 1.43 -4.97 3.43
CA GLU A 75 2.18 -3.98 2.65
C GLU A 75 2.87 -2.97 3.59
N ARG A 76 2.14 -2.42 4.57
CA ARG A 76 2.70 -1.51 5.59
C ARG A 76 3.72 -2.18 6.51
N PHE A 77 3.49 -3.42 6.89
CA PHE A 77 4.42 -4.22 7.71
C PHE A 77 5.75 -4.46 6.96
N ASN A 78 5.65 -4.82 5.69
CA ASN A 78 6.79 -5.24 4.90
C ASN A 78 7.70 -4.09 4.46
N ASP A 79 7.17 -2.87 4.34
CA ASP A 79 7.93 -1.64 4.12
C ASP A 79 9.10 -1.46 5.12
N LYS A 80 9.03 -2.13 6.28
CA LYS A 80 10.02 -2.00 7.37
C LYS A 80 10.89 -3.24 7.61
N GLN A 81 10.44 -4.43 7.18
CA GLN A 81 11.15 -5.70 7.44
C GLN A 81 12.15 -6.08 6.33
N ILE A 82 12.10 -5.42 5.16
CA ILE A 82 12.91 -5.75 3.97
C ILE A 82 12.67 -7.22 3.54
N TRP A 83 11.53 -7.80 3.89
CA TRP A 83 11.17 -9.13 3.43
C TRP A 83 10.58 -9.05 2.02
N LYS A 84 10.71 -10.13 1.25
CA LYS A 84 9.99 -10.23 -0.02
C LYS A 84 8.49 -10.33 0.27
N LEU A 85 7.67 -9.49 -0.35
CA LEU A 85 6.21 -9.56 -0.21
C LEU A 85 5.65 -10.95 -0.58
N PRO A 86 4.61 -11.43 0.11
CA PRO A 86 4.07 -12.76 -0.13
C PRO A 86 3.36 -12.90 -1.48
N GLU A 87 3.77 -13.88 -2.29
CA GLU A 87 3.24 -14.10 -3.63
C GLU A 87 1.71 -14.36 -3.65
N PHE A 88 1.15 -14.99 -2.61
CA PHE A 88 -0.30 -15.23 -2.54
C PHE A 88 -1.15 -13.94 -2.54
N TRP A 89 -0.57 -12.78 -2.21
CA TRP A 89 -1.20 -11.46 -2.38
C TRP A 89 -0.53 -10.58 -3.44
N PHE A 90 0.73 -10.87 -3.76
CA PHE A 90 1.59 -9.97 -4.53
C PHE A 90 2.25 -10.62 -5.76
N ALA A 91 1.85 -11.82 -6.19
CA ALA A 91 2.44 -12.59 -7.31
C ALA A 91 2.53 -11.83 -8.65
N ASN A 92 1.73 -10.78 -8.84
CA ASN A 92 1.73 -9.94 -10.04
C ASN A 92 2.39 -8.56 -9.84
N LEU A 93 3.10 -8.34 -8.72
CA LEU A 93 3.94 -7.14 -8.59
C LEU A 93 5.19 -7.32 -9.48
N PRO A 94 5.54 -6.32 -10.31
CA PRO A 94 6.73 -6.40 -11.15
C PRO A 94 7.98 -6.59 -10.27
N THR A 95 8.61 -7.76 -10.39
CA THR A 95 9.86 -8.17 -9.73
C THR A 95 11.11 -7.51 -10.36
N GLY A 96 11.04 -6.21 -10.62
CA GLY A 96 12.19 -5.41 -11.01
C GLY A 96 12.88 -4.82 -9.77
N PRO A 97 14.21 -4.59 -9.81
CA PRO A 97 14.88 -3.86 -8.74
C PRO A 97 14.30 -2.44 -8.66
N SER A 98 13.41 -2.20 -7.69
CA SER A 98 13.15 -0.83 -7.25
C SER A 98 14.38 -0.41 -6.47
N PHE A 99 15.24 0.38 -7.12
CA PHE A 99 16.33 1.07 -6.46
C PHE A 99 15.80 1.76 -5.19
N PRO A 100 16.53 1.72 -4.05
CA PRO A 100 16.17 2.50 -2.88
C PRO A 100 16.47 3.95 -3.21
N GLY A 101 15.48 4.66 -3.75
CA GLY A 101 15.74 5.96 -4.33
C GLY A 101 14.51 6.65 -4.85
N ARG A 102 13.86 7.39 -3.93
CA ARG A 102 12.80 8.38 -4.15
C ARG A 102 11.35 7.81 -4.16
N PRO A 103 10.48 8.29 -3.24
CA PRO A 103 9.04 8.07 -3.34
C PRO A 103 8.54 8.52 -4.71
N SER A 104 7.73 7.70 -5.39
CA SER A 104 7.13 8.12 -6.66
C SER A 104 6.15 9.27 -6.43
N ILE A 105 6.36 10.41 -7.12
CA ILE A 105 5.42 11.54 -7.11
C ILE A 105 4.03 11.12 -7.58
N MET A 106 3.91 10.00 -8.32
CA MET A 106 2.61 9.50 -8.78
C MET A 106 1.62 9.25 -7.65
N ASN A 107 2.07 8.81 -6.47
CA ASN A 107 1.18 8.64 -5.33
C ASN A 107 0.63 9.98 -4.84
N ALA A 108 1.47 11.01 -4.78
CA ALA A 108 1.06 12.37 -4.43
C ALA A 108 0.12 12.97 -5.48
N ILE A 109 0.37 12.70 -6.76
CA ILE A 109 -0.51 13.11 -7.87
C ILE A 109 -1.90 12.46 -7.77
N VAL A 110 -1.97 11.19 -7.39
CA VAL A 110 -3.26 10.50 -7.18
C VAL A 110 -4.02 11.10 -5.99
N GLN A 111 -3.32 11.39 -4.89
CA GLN A 111 -3.93 12.04 -3.72
C GLN A 111 -4.44 13.45 -4.06
N GLU A 112 -3.70 14.23 -4.85
CA GLU A 112 -4.19 15.54 -5.30
C GLU A 112 -5.40 15.40 -6.22
N LEU A 113 -5.46 14.39 -7.09
CA LEU A 113 -6.65 14.11 -7.89
C LEU A 113 -7.88 13.81 -7.01
N GLU A 114 -7.71 13.00 -5.97
CA GLU A 114 -8.76 12.67 -5.00
C GLU A 114 -9.22 13.93 -4.24
N ARG A 115 -8.27 14.74 -3.74
CA ARG A 115 -8.57 16.04 -3.11
C ARG A 115 -9.36 16.97 -4.03
N ARG A 116 -8.98 17.05 -5.32
CA ARG A 116 -9.69 17.87 -6.32
C ARG A 116 -11.09 17.35 -6.58
N TYR A 117 -11.29 16.03 -6.57
CA TYR A 117 -12.63 15.45 -6.66
C TYR A 117 -13.49 15.79 -5.44
N GLU A 118 -12.96 15.65 -4.22
CA GLU A 118 -13.66 16.00 -2.97
C GLU A 118 -14.06 17.47 -2.89
N ASN A 119 -13.28 18.37 -3.51
CA ASN A 119 -13.56 19.81 -3.58
C ASN A 119 -14.33 20.23 -4.84
N GLU A 120 -14.79 19.28 -5.67
CA GLU A 120 -15.50 19.56 -6.93
C GLU A 120 -14.65 20.37 -7.96
N GLU A 121 -13.32 20.32 -7.84
CA GLU A 121 -12.33 21.02 -8.68
C GLU A 121 -11.82 20.17 -9.86
N MET A 122 -12.31 18.94 -9.99
CA MET A 122 -11.89 18.00 -11.04
C MET A 122 -12.46 18.40 -12.41
N LEU A 123 -11.59 18.47 -13.41
CA LEU A 123 -11.95 18.85 -14.77
C LEU A 123 -12.71 17.74 -15.51
N ASP A 124 -13.29 18.08 -16.66
CA ASP A 124 -14.13 17.16 -17.45
C ASP A 124 -13.36 16.19 -18.32
N THR A 125 -12.12 16.52 -18.67
CA THR A 125 -11.28 15.66 -19.50
C THR A 125 -10.04 15.24 -18.73
N LEU A 126 -9.72 13.94 -18.87
CA LEU A 126 -8.51 13.36 -18.30
C LEU A 126 -7.24 14.10 -18.75
N ALA A 127 -7.20 14.56 -20.00
CA ALA A 127 -6.07 15.32 -20.54
C ALA A 127 -5.94 16.71 -19.89
N ALA A 128 -7.05 17.40 -19.60
CA ALA A 128 -7.01 18.68 -18.90
C ALA A 128 -6.60 18.48 -17.43
N GLU A 129 -7.15 17.47 -16.76
CA GLU A 129 -6.80 17.14 -15.38
C GLU A 129 -5.32 16.78 -15.25
N SER A 130 -4.79 15.98 -16.19
CA SER A 130 -3.38 15.57 -16.19
C SER A 130 -2.42 16.75 -16.36
N ARG A 131 -2.80 17.79 -17.10
CA ARG A 131 -1.99 19.02 -17.24
C ARG A 131 -1.96 19.82 -15.95
N VAL A 132 -3.09 19.92 -15.26
CA VAL A 132 -3.16 20.59 -13.96
C VAL A 132 -2.33 19.85 -12.93
N LEU A 133 -2.41 18.53 -12.91
CA LEU A 133 -1.61 17.69 -12.02
C LEU A 133 -0.11 17.75 -12.34
N GLU A 134 0.28 17.87 -13.63
CA GLU A 134 1.69 18.15 -13.99
C GLU A 134 2.15 19.50 -13.44
N ALA A 135 1.36 20.56 -13.64
CA ALA A 135 1.67 21.89 -13.14
C ALA A 135 1.81 21.90 -11.61
N TRP A 136 0.80 21.38 -10.91
CA TRP A 136 0.80 21.23 -9.46
C TRP A 136 2.02 20.44 -8.96
N ALA A 137 2.35 19.31 -9.62
CA ALA A 137 3.48 18.49 -9.22
C ALA A 137 4.82 19.18 -9.47
N SER A 138 4.92 20.01 -10.52
CA SER A 138 6.14 20.80 -10.78
C SER A 138 6.35 21.91 -9.77
N GLU A 139 5.27 22.52 -9.28
CA GLU A 139 5.30 23.60 -8.29
C GLU A 139 5.55 23.07 -6.87
N ASN A 140 4.87 21.99 -6.49
CA ASN A 140 4.88 21.46 -5.12
C ASN A 140 5.98 20.41 -4.88
N HIS A 141 6.51 19.80 -5.93
CA HIS A 141 7.57 18.78 -5.86
C HIS A 141 8.78 19.14 -6.73
N SER A 142 9.19 20.42 -6.70
CA SER A 142 10.33 20.97 -7.48
C SER A 142 11.67 20.28 -7.24
N GLY A 143 11.83 19.57 -6.11
CA GLY A 143 12.98 18.73 -5.80
C GLY A 143 12.93 17.32 -6.43
N GLN A 144 11.90 17.01 -7.23
CA GLN A 144 11.67 15.71 -7.83
C GLN A 144 11.41 15.74 -9.34
N GLN A 145 11.73 14.64 -10.03
CA GLN A 145 11.45 14.53 -11.47
C GLN A 145 9.94 14.39 -11.67
N THR A 146 9.32 15.48 -12.12
CA THR A 146 7.88 15.52 -12.40
C THR A 146 7.55 14.66 -13.62
N PRO A 147 6.62 13.69 -13.49
CA PRO A 147 6.12 12.94 -14.64
C PRO A 147 5.44 13.89 -15.65
N LYS A 148 5.57 13.59 -16.94
CA LYS A 148 4.91 14.36 -18.00
C LYS A 148 3.41 14.05 -18.06
N THR A 149 2.62 14.97 -18.60
CA THR A 149 1.16 14.82 -18.81
C THR A 149 0.77 13.43 -19.31
N SER A 150 1.48 12.86 -20.29
CA SER A 150 1.16 11.53 -20.84
C SER A 150 1.39 10.37 -19.85
N SER A 151 2.40 10.48 -19.00
CA SER A 151 2.66 9.50 -17.92
C SER A 151 1.63 9.64 -16.80
N ILE A 152 1.27 10.88 -16.44
CA ILE A 152 0.22 11.18 -15.46
C ILE A 152 -1.11 10.63 -15.94
N GLU A 153 -1.49 10.94 -17.18
CA GLU A 153 -2.72 10.48 -17.81
C GLU A 153 -2.85 8.96 -17.71
N ASN A 154 -1.79 8.22 -18.09
CA ASN A 154 -1.81 6.77 -18.02
C ASN A 154 -1.91 6.25 -16.57
N GLY A 155 -1.21 6.89 -15.63
CA GLY A 155 -1.22 6.50 -14.22
C GLY A 155 -2.55 6.75 -13.52
N ILE A 156 -3.25 7.84 -13.84
CA ILE A 156 -4.49 8.23 -13.15
C ILE A 156 -5.76 7.79 -13.89
N ARG A 157 -5.67 7.31 -15.13
CA ARG A 157 -6.84 7.00 -15.98
C ARG A 157 -7.91 6.18 -15.28
N THR A 158 -7.51 5.17 -14.52
CA THR A 158 -8.45 4.29 -13.79
C THR A 158 -9.13 5.04 -12.65
N VAL A 159 -8.36 5.75 -11.82
CA VAL A 159 -8.86 6.50 -10.67
C VAL A 159 -9.78 7.63 -11.12
N TYR A 160 -9.37 8.44 -12.10
CA TYR A 160 -10.18 9.52 -12.68
C TYR A 160 -11.55 9.03 -13.16
N ARG A 161 -11.60 7.87 -13.83
CA ARG A 161 -12.86 7.27 -14.30
C ARG A 161 -13.74 6.75 -13.17
N GLN A 162 -13.14 6.27 -12.07
CA GLN A 162 -13.89 5.86 -10.89
C GLN A 162 -14.51 7.07 -10.20
N LEU A 163 -13.73 8.12 -9.98
CA LEU A 163 -14.19 9.37 -9.38
C LEU A 163 -15.30 10.03 -10.22
N LYS A 164 -15.14 10.16 -11.55
CA LYS A 164 -16.20 10.69 -12.43
C LYS A 164 -17.51 9.88 -12.41
N ARG A 165 -17.47 8.59 -12.05
CA ARG A 165 -18.69 7.75 -11.98
C ARG A 165 -19.47 7.95 -10.69
N GLY A 166 -18.89 8.63 -9.69
CA GLY A 166 -19.48 8.83 -8.37
C GLY A 166 -19.52 7.55 -7.53
N PRO A 167 -19.74 7.66 -6.20
CA PRO A 167 -20.06 6.51 -5.37
C PRO A 167 -21.36 5.89 -5.88
N LYS A 168 -21.33 4.57 -6.06
CA LYS A 168 -22.50 3.79 -6.46
C LYS A 168 -23.43 3.53 -5.28
#